data_AF-A0A7S0LQT3-F1
#
_entry.id   AF-A0A7S0LQT3-F1
#
_cell.length_a   1.000
_cell.length_b   1.000
_cell.length_c   1.000
_cell.angle_alpha   90.00
_cell.angle_beta   90.00
_cell.angle_gamma   90.00
#
_symmetry.space_group_name_H-M   'P 1'
#
loop_
_entity.id
_entity.type
_entity.pdbx_description
1 polymer ?
#
loop_
_entity_poly.entity_id
_entity_poly.type
_entity_poly.pdbx_seq_one_letter_code
_entity_poly.pdbx_strand_id
1 'polypeptide(L)'
;PQSILSIFNMSLVSRTISRSKALSLNSSFQATRLLSASKPDLKISGTKKENIKYFKIYRWDPEQKQKPYMSTYPVDLNECGPMVLDALIKIKNEQDPAMTFRRSCREGICGSCAMNIDGENTLACLCYINKSSEATKINPLPHMFVVKDLVTDLSNFYDQYKSIKPWLQTKVEGSHDLTKGEFLQSKQDRKKLDGMYECILCACCSTSCPSYWWSADKYLGPAVLMQAYRWIEDSRD
;
A
#
# COMPACT_ATOMS: atom_id res chain seq x y z
N PRO A 1 4.75 43.32 -33.44
CA PRO A 1 5.09 42.94 -34.83
C PRO A 1 5.21 41.40 -34.93
N GLN A 2 4.11 40.66 -35.17
CA GLN A 2 3.58 40.34 -36.50
C GLN A 2 4.71 40.07 -37.53
N SER A 3 4.82 38.95 -38.24
CA SER A 3 3.86 37.89 -38.57
C SER A 3 4.51 36.91 -39.60
N ILE A 4 3.81 35.82 -39.92
CA ILE A 4 3.81 35.02 -41.18
C ILE A 4 4.49 33.64 -41.07
N LEU A 5 3.84 32.45 -41.06
CA LEU A 5 2.80 31.75 -41.87
C LEU A 5 3.26 31.16 -43.23
N SER A 6 3.37 29.83 -43.31
CA SER A 6 3.11 28.98 -44.51
C SER A 6 3.08 27.50 -44.05
N ILE A 7 1.99 26.71 -44.00
CA ILE A 7 1.00 26.21 -44.99
C ILE A 7 1.50 25.05 -45.88
N PHE A 8 0.90 23.86 -45.60
CA PHE A 8 0.49 22.71 -46.45
C PHE A 8 1.50 21.71 -47.04
N ASN A 9 1.26 20.40 -46.80
CA ASN A 9 0.60 19.58 -47.83
C ASN A 9 -0.05 18.26 -47.31
N MET A 10 -1.18 17.92 -47.93
CA MET A 10 -2.05 16.75 -47.76
C MET A 10 -1.47 15.45 -48.36
N SER A 11 -1.92 14.29 -47.87
CA SER A 11 -2.35 13.19 -48.75
C SER A 11 -3.24 12.18 -48.00
N LEU A 12 -4.52 12.13 -48.40
CA LEU A 12 -5.43 11.00 -48.23
C LEU A 12 -5.18 9.99 -49.35
N VAL A 13 -5.20 8.69 -49.04
CA VAL A 13 -5.54 7.65 -50.03
C VAL A 13 -6.57 6.70 -49.43
N SER A 14 -7.78 6.78 -49.98
CA SER A 14 -8.88 5.84 -49.87
C SER A 14 -8.78 4.81 -51.00
N ARG A 15 -9.13 3.54 -50.78
CA ARG A 15 -9.55 2.63 -51.86
C ARG A 15 -10.50 1.53 -51.37
N THR A 16 -11.50 1.34 -52.21
CA THR A 16 -12.78 0.63 -52.11
C THR A 16 -12.73 -0.90 -52.35
N ILE A 17 -13.62 -1.60 -51.63
CA ILE A 17 -14.60 -2.63 -52.07
C ILE A 17 -14.27 -3.53 -53.29
N SER A 18 -14.38 -4.85 -53.11
CA SER A 18 -15.04 -5.73 -54.10
C SER A 18 -15.64 -7.00 -53.45
N ARG A 19 -16.90 -7.28 -53.83
CA ARG A 19 -17.71 -8.47 -53.54
C ARG A 19 -17.51 -9.53 -54.64
N SER A 20 -17.70 -10.81 -54.30
CA SER A 20 -18.25 -11.94 -55.11
C SER A 20 -17.60 -13.25 -54.63
N LYS A 21 -18.19 -14.45 -54.60
CA LYS A 21 -19.49 -15.01 -55.01
C LYS A 21 -19.64 -16.35 -54.26
N ALA A 22 -20.88 -16.77 -54.06
CA ALA A 22 -21.26 -18.06 -53.49
C ALA A 22 -20.91 -19.26 -54.40
N LEU A 23 -20.71 -20.43 -53.78
CA LEU A 23 -20.93 -21.75 -54.38
C LEU A 23 -21.49 -22.70 -53.33
N SER A 24 -22.61 -23.31 -53.68
CA SER A 24 -23.33 -24.34 -52.95
C SER A 24 -22.70 -25.72 -53.17
N LEU A 25 -22.91 -26.66 -52.23
CA LEU A 25 -23.51 -27.98 -52.54
C LEU A 25 -23.75 -28.80 -51.27
N ASN A 26 -24.91 -29.47 -51.31
CA ASN A 26 -25.52 -30.30 -50.27
C ASN A 26 -24.70 -31.56 -49.96
N SER A 27 -24.80 -32.07 -48.72
CA SER A 27 -25.17 -33.47 -48.51
C SER A 27 -25.78 -33.70 -47.13
N SER A 28 -26.86 -34.46 -47.15
CA SER A 28 -27.73 -34.90 -46.08
C SER A 28 -27.12 -36.03 -45.25
N PHE A 29 -27.17 -35.92 -43.92
CA PHE A 29 -27.18 -37.08 -43.02
C PHE A 29 -28.18 -36.84 -41.88
N GLN A 30 -29.14 -37.75 -41.77
CA GLN A 30 -30.13 -37.84 -40.69
C GLN A 30 -29.46 -38.34 -39.41
N ALA A 31 -29.82 -37.74 -38.26
CA ALA A 31 -29.66 -38.38 -36.95
C ALA A 31 -30.73 -37.86 -35.96
N THR A 32 -31.70 -38.73 -35.71
CA THR A 32 -32.25 -39.15 -34.41
C THR A 32 -32.72 -38.12 -33.36
N ARG A 33 -33.94 -38.38 -32.88
CA ARG A 33 -34.71 -37.72 -31.82
C ARG A 33 -34.03 -37.66 -30.43
N LEU A 34 -34.36 -36.57 -29.74
CA LEU A 34 -34.68 -36.41 -28.31
C LEU A 34 -33.58 -36.70 -27.26
N LEU A 35 -33.01 -35.62 -26.70
CA LEU A 35 -32.90 -35.44 -25.25
C LEU A 35 -33.14 -33.96 -24.91
N SER A 36 -34.24 -33.71 -24.19
CA SER A 36 -34.49 -32.46 -23.49
C SER A 36 -33.40 -32.31 -22.43
N ALA A 37 -32.38 -31.48 -22.68
CA ALA A 37 -31.44 -31.05 -21.66
C ALA A 37 -32.18 -30.16 -20.66
N SER A 38 -32.62 -30.75 -19.54
CA SER A 38 -33.02 -29.99 -18.37
C SER A 38 -31.83 -29.15 -17.92
N LYS A 39 -32.04 -27.84 -17.82
CA LYS A 39 -31.05 -26.92 -17.25
C LYS A 39 -30.68 -27.41 -15.84
N PRO A 40 -29.40 -27.37 -15.43
CA PRO A 40 -29.06 -27.62 -14.04
C PRO A 40 -29.66 -26.51 -13.19
N ASP A 41 -30.63 -26.89 -12.37
CA ASP A 41 -31.30 -26.02 -11.41
C ASP A 41 -30.32 -25.77 -10.25
N LEU A 42 -29.41 -24.81 -10.42
CA LEU A 42 -28.47 -24.37 -9.39
C LEU A 42 -29.23 -23.53 -8.35
N LYS A 43 -30.02 -24.21 -7.51
CA LYS A 43 -30.51 -23.64 -6.26
C LYS A 43 -29.37 -23.63 -5.25
N ILE A 44 -28.53 -22.60 -5.30
CA ILE A 44 -27.72 -22.21 -4.14
C ILE A 44 -28.54 -21.17 -3.37
N SER A 45 -29.48 -21.65 -2.57
CA SER A 45 -30.13 -20.85 -1.52
C SER A 45 -29.75 -21.45 -0.18
N GLY A 46 -28.46 -21.43 0.12
CA GLY A 46 -28.00 -21.46 1.51
C GLY A 46 -28.02 -20.02 2.01
N THR A 47 -28.82 -19.69 3.01
CA THR A 47 -28.69 -18.45 3.77
C THR A 47 -27.26 -18.38 4.31
N LYS A 48 -26.43 -17.52 3.69
CA LYS A 48 -25.04 -17.29 4.09
C LYS A 48 -25.05 -16.93 5.57
N LYS A 49 -24.43 -17.75 6.42
CA LYS A 49 -24.35 -17.45 7.85
C LYS A 49 -23.52 -16.17 8.01
N GLU A 50 -24.14 -15.13 8.57
CA GLU A 50 -23.49 -13.83 8.78
C GLU A 50 -22.23 -14.03 9.64
N ASN A 51 -21.06 -13.68 9.09
CA ASN A 51 -19.77 -13.78 9.77
C ASN A 51 -19.26 -12.37 10.06
N ILE A 52 -19.98 -11.68 10.95
CA ILE A 52 -19.73 -10.26 11.24
C ILE A 52 -18.57 -10.12 12.22
N LYS A 53 -17.57 -9.32 11.84
CA LYS A 53 -16.53 -8.81 12.71
C LYS A 53 -16.74 -7.32 12.96
N TYR A 54 -16.54 -6.89 14.19
CA TYR A 54 -16.61 -5.48 14.56
C TYR A 54 -15.21 -4.86 14.60
N PHE A 55 -15.09 -3.68 14.00
CA PHE A 55 -13.88 -2.85 14.04
C PHE A 55 -14.18 -1.55 14.79
N LYS A 56 -13.42 -1.29 15.86
CA LYS A 56 -13.46 -0.04 16.63
C LYS A 56 -12.34 0.85 16.14
N ILE A 57 -12.65 1.90 15.40
CA ILE A 57 -11.68 2.73 14.70
C ILE A 57 -11.66 4.13 15.32
N TYR A 58 -10.46 4.62 15.62
CA TYR A 58 -10.22 5.99 16.05
C TYR A 58 -10.63 6.98 14.94
N ARG A 59 -11.43 7.98 15.31
CA ARG A 59 -11.91 9.03 14.42
C ARG A 59 -11.60 10.40 15.00
N TRP A 60 -11.10 11.29 14.14
CA TRP A 60 -10.91 12.70 14.45
C TRP A 60 -10.74 13.51 13.18
N ASP A 61 -11.35 14.69 13.14
CA ASP A 61 -11.31 15.60 11.99
C ASP A 61 -10.98 17.01 12.48
N PRO A 62 -9.86 17.63 12.05
CA PRO A 62 -9.47 18.97 12.49
C PRO A 62 -10.48 20.06 12.09
N GLU A 63 -11.26 19.83 11.03
CA GLU A 63 -12.29 20.76 10.57
C GLU A 63 -13.55 20.72 11.46
N GLN A 64 -13.74 19.63 12.20
CA GLN A 64 -14.86 19.45 13.09
C GLN A 64 -14.44 19.84 14.52
N LYS A 65 -15.25 20.65 15.21
CA LYS A 65 -14.99 21.09 16.59
C LYS A 65 -15.25 19.98 17.64
N GLN A 66 -14.96 18.73 17.31
CA GLN A 66 -15.21 17.59 18.18
C GLN A 66 -13.92 16.95 18.69
N LYS A 67 -14.00 16.38 19.89
CA LYS A 67 -12.90 15.59 20.44
C LYS A 67 -12.78 14.26 19.68
N PRO A 68 -11.59 13.63 19.68
CA PRO A 68 -11.44 12.29 19.15
C PRO A 68 -12.42 11.30 19.79
N TYR A 69 -12.88 10.33 19.00
CA TYR A 69 -13.82 9.31 19.45
C TYR A 69 -13.57 7.98 18.73
N MET A 70 -14.19 6.91 19.24
CA MET A 70 -14.15 5.59 18.59
C MET A 70 -15.47 5.35 17.86
N SER A 71 -15.40 5.04 16.57
CA SER A 71 -16.54 4.56 15.78
C SER A 71 -16.48 3.05 15.62
N THR A 72 -17.62 2.38 15.58
CA THR A 72 -17.69 0.91 15.45
C THR A 72 -18.35 0.55 14.12
N TYR A 73 -17.67 -0.30 13.33
CA TYR A 73 -18.13 -0.75 12.02
C TYR A 73 -18.29 -2.27 11.98
N PRO A 74 -19.47 -2.79 11.62
CA PRO A 74 -19.65 -4.21 11.31
C PRO A 74 -19.15 -4.53 9.90
N VAL A 75 -18.43 -5.63 9.73
CA VAL A 75 -17.95 -6.12 8.43
C VAL A 75 -18.24 -7.61 8.30
N ASP A 76 -18.94 -8.02 7.23
CA ASP A 76 -19.07 -9.44 6.89
C ASP A 76 -17.76 -9.97 6.31
N LEU A 77 -17.11 -10.88 7.06
CA LEU A 77 -15.86 -11.51 6.68
C LEU A 77 -16.02 -12.47 5.49
N ASN A 78 -17.24 -12.89 5.15
CA ASN A 78 -17.48 -13.68 3.94
C ASN A 78 -17.36 -12.85 2.65
N GLU A 79 -17.31 -11.52 2.78
CA GLU A 79 -17.27 -10.55 1.67
C GLU A 79 -16.13 -9.53 1.84
N CYS A 80 -15.12 -9.91 2.63
CA CYS A 80 -13.95 -9.11 2.92
C CYS A 80 -12.69 -9.94 2.68
N GLY A 81 -11.63 -9.28 2.19
CA GLY A 81 -10.30 -9.90 2.17
C GLY A 81 -9.79 -10.19 3.59
N PRO A 82 -8.75 -11.03 3.72
CA PRO A 82 -8.30 -11.54 5.01
C PRO A 82 -7.52 -10.51 5.84
N MET A 83 -7.08 -9.40 5.26
CA MET A 83 -6.22 -8.42 5.94
C MET A 83 -7.03 -7.27 6.52
N VAL A 84 -6.53 -6.66 7.60
CA VAL A 84 -7.17 -5.48 8.21
C VAL A 84 -7.28 -4.33 7.21
N LEU A 85 -6.32 -4.17 6.31
CA LEU A 85 -6.41 -3.19 5.22
C LEU A 85 -7.63 -3.43 4.31
N ASP A 86 -8.01 -4.68 4.04
CA ASP A 86 -9.17 -4.99 3.22
C ASP A 86 -10.45 -4.53 3.92
N ALA A 87 -10.55 -4.76 5.23
CA ALA A 87 -11.67 -4.27 6.05
C ALA A 87 -11.74 -2.73 6.06
N LEU A 88 -10.61 -2.03 6.23
CA LEU A 88 -10.57 -0.56 6.20
C LEU A 88 -11.02 0.00 4.85
N ILE A 89 -10.61 -0.62 3.74
CA ILE A 89 -11.05 -0.23 2.39
C ILE A 89 -12.54 -0.49 2.21
N LYS A 90 -13.04 -1.65 2.64
CA LYS A 90 -14.46 -2.00 2.57
C LYS A 90 -15.32 -1.01 3.37
N ILE A 91 -14.95 -0.73 4.62
CA ILE A 91 -15.62 0.27 5.46
C ILE A 91 -15.65 1.62 4.76
N LYS A 92 -14.51 2.08 4.23
CA LYS A 92 -14.46 3.38 3.53
C LYS A 92 -15.35 3.42 2.30
N ASN A 93 -15.37 2.36 1.50
CA ASN A 93 -16.11 2.34 0.24
C ASN A 93 -17.62 2.17 0.43
N GLU A 94 -18.03 1.43 1.45
CA GLU A 94 -19.42 0.95 1.57
C GLU A 94 -20.17 1.56 2.75
N GLN A 95 -19.48 2.03 3.80
CA GLN A 95 -20.11 2.49 5.05
C GLN A 95 -19.78 3.94 5.40
N ASP A 96 -18.51 4.35 5.26
CA ASP A 96 -18.05 5.67 5.67
C ASP A 96 -16.94 6.23 4.76
N PRO A 97 -17.32 6.92 3.66
CA PRO A 97 -16.36 7.53 2.74
C PRO A 97 -15.48 8.62 3.36
N ALA A 98 -15.85 9.20 4.51
CA ALA A 98 -15.07 10.24 5.18
C ALA A 98 -13.88 9.68 5.99
N MET A 99 -13.89 8.37 6.29
CA MET A 99 -12.79 7.73 7.02
C MET A 99 -11.47 7.82 6.26
N THR A 100 -10.42 8.30 6.92
CA THR A 100 -9.12 8.58 6.29
C THR A 100 -7.99 7.74 6.87
N PHE A 101 -7.18 7.13 5.99
CA PHE A 101 -5.99 6.34 6.35
C PHE A 101 -5.00 6.30 5.17
N ARG A 102 -3.72 6.03 5.45
CA ARG A 102 -2.68 5.87 4.42
C ARG A 102 -2.55 4.41 3.98
N ARG A 103 -2.39 4.20 2.67
CA ARG A 103 -2.15 2.89 2.04
C ARG A 103 -1.57 3.07 0.63
N SER A 104 -0.78 2.10 0.18
CA SER A 104 -0.27 2.05 -1.20
C SER A 104 -0.08 0.62 -1.71
N CYS A 105 1.05 -0.04 -1.41
CA CYS A 105 1.48 -1.30 -2.05
C CYS A 105 0.49 -2.48 -1.90
N ARG A 106 0.14 -2.83 -0.65
CA ARG A 106 -0.64 -4.01 -0.20
C ARG A 106 0.18 -5.28 0.09
N GLU A 107 1.48 -5.28 -0.16
CA GLU A 107 2.38 -6.41 0.10
C GLU A 107 3.44 -6.10 1.18
N GLY A 108 3.24 -5.02 1.94
CA GLY A 108 4.06 -4.72 3.12
C GLY A 108 5.42 -4.06 2.85
N ILE A 109 5.66 -3.55 1.65
CA ILE A 109 6.98 -2.99 1.28
C ILE A 109 7.06 -1.46 1.41
N CYS A 110 5.95 -0.72 1.27
CA CYS A 110 5.98 0.75 1.26
C CYS A 110 5.95 1.42 2.65
N GLY A 111 5.63 0.67 3.71
CA GLY A 111 5.48 1.19 5.07
C GLY A 111 4.27 2.12 5.34
N SER A 112 3.50 2.51 4.31
CA SER A 112 2.50 3.58 4.45
C SER A 112 1.30 3.27 5.35
N CYS A 113 0.92 2.00 5.49
CA CYS A 113 -0.26 1.58 6.27
C CYS A 113 0.08 1.16 7.71
N ALA A 114 1.15 1.73 8.26
CA ALA A 114 1.53 1.57 9.65
C ALA A 114 0.48 2.21 10.57
N MET A 115 -0.01 1.44 11.54
CA MET A 115 -0.99 1.88 12.54
C MET A 115 -0.95 0.93 13.74
N ASN A 116 -1.68 1.27 14.80
CA ASN A 116 -1.81 0.41 15.97
C ASN A 116 -3.09 -0.44 15.84
N ILE A 117 -2.94 -1.77 15.79
CA ILE A 117 -4.02 -2.75 15.66
C ILE A 117 -3.99 -3.65 16.90
N ASP A 118 -5.08 -3.66 17.66
CA ASP A 118 -5.20 -4.44 18.91
C ASP A 118 -4.07 -4.20 19.93
N GLY A 119 -3.52 -2.97 19.94
CA GLY A 119 -2.46 -2.56 20.86
C GLY A 119 -1.05 -2.69 20.27
N GLU A 120 -0.88 -3.32 19.11
CA GLU A 120 0.43 -3.52 18.47
C GLU A 120 0.61 -2.66 17.22
N ASN A 121 1.80 -2.09 17.04
CA ASN A 121 2.12 -1.35 15.83
C ASN A 121 2.49 -2.31 14.71
N THR A 122 1.74 -2.31 13.62
CA THR A 122 1.94 -3.23 12.50
C THR A 122 1.49 -2.59 11.18
N LEU A 123 1.68 -3.31 10.08
CA LEU A 123 1.19 -2.92 8.76
C LEU A 123 -0.18 -3.53 8.53
N ALA A 124 -1.20 -2.70 8.31
CA ALA A 124 -2.56 -3.18 8.09
C ALA A 124 -2.70 -4.15 6.91
N CYS A 125 -1.83 -4.05 5.89
CA CYS A 125 -1.83 -4.96 4.74
C CYS A 125 -1.23 -6.34 5.00
N LEU A 126 -0.48 -6.52 6.10
CA LEU A 126 0.06 -7.82 6.52
C LEU A 126 -0.59 -8.37 7.79
N CYS A 127 -1.42 -7.55 8.45
CA CYS A 127 -2.15 -7.95 9.64
C CYS A 127 -3.42 -8.70 9.24
N TYR A 128 -3.46 -10.00 9.51
CA TYR A 128 -4.67 -10.81 9.34
C TYR A 128 -5.77 -10.35 10.31
N ILE A 129 -7.01 -10.34 9.83
CA ILE A 129 -8.17 -10.10 10.68
C ILE A 129 -8.29 -11.24 11.68
N ASN A 130 -8.26 -10.90 12.97
CA ASN A 130 -8.51 -11.85 14.04
C ASN A 130 -9.97 -12.31 13.99
N LYS A 131 -10.20 -13.63 13.92
CA LYS A 131 -11.54 -14.25 13.84
C LYS A 131 -12.24 -14.39 15.20
N SER A 132 -11.65 -13.88 16.28
CA SER A 132 -12.29 -13.80 17.60
C SER A 132 -13.56 -12.93 17.55
N SER A 133 -14.47 -13.17 18.49
CA SER A 133 -15.70 -12.36 18.65
C SER A 133 -15.44 -10.94 19.16
N GLU A 134 -14.26 -10.68 19.74
CA GLU A 134 -13.89 -9.37 20.24
C GLU A 134 -13.75 -8.35 19.10
N ALA A 135 -14.11 -7.10 19.34
CA ALA A 135 -13.94 -6.07 18.34
C ALA A 135 -12.47 -5.67 18.17
N THR A 136 -11.97 -5.67 16.94
CA THR A 136 -10.58 -5.26 16.65
C THR A 136 -10.48 -3.74 16.77
N LYS A 137 -9.56 -3.26 17.60
CA LYS A 137 -9.32 -1.84 17.84
C LYS A 137 -8.23 -1.34 16.90
N ILE A 138 -8.49 -0.23 16.21
CA ILE A 138 -7.54 0.40 15.29
C ILE A 138 -7.35 1.85 15.70
N ASN A 139 -6.12 2.21 16.02
CA ASN A 139 -5.69 3.55 16.40
C ASN A 139 -4.59 4.04 15.45
N PRO A 140 -4.39 5.36 15.31
CA PRO A 140 -3.19 5.90 14.68
C PRO A 140 -1.92 5.41 15.40
N LEU A 141 -0.75 5.59 14.76
CA LEU A 141 0.52 5.31 15.42
C LEU A 141 0.63 6.09 16.75
N PRO A 142 1.03 5.44 17.85
CA PRO A 142 1.02 6.05 19.17
C PRO A 142 1.93 7.27 19.27
N HIS A 143 1.53 8.22 20.11
CA HIS A 143 2.31 9.39 20.50
C HIS A 143 2.82 10.27 19.33
N MET A 144 2.08 10.26 18.22
CA MET A 144 2.26 11.17 17.09
C MET A 144 1.07 12.13 17.03
N PHE A 145 1.29 13.34 16.52
CA PHE A 145 0.18 14.24 16.20
C PHE A 145 -0.67 13.62 15.09
N VAL A 146 -1.99 13.60 15.29
CA VAL A 146 -2.93 13.10 14.28
C VAL A 146 -3.28 14.24 13.34
N VAL A 147 -3.20 13.98 12.03
CA VAL A 147 -3.65 14.91 10.98
C VAL A 147 -5.15 14.74 10.75
N LYS A 148 -5.62 13.49 10.58
CA LYS A 148 -7.04 13.12 10.48
C LYS A 148 -7.19 11.61 10.62
N ASP A 149 -8.13 11.15 11.42
CA ASP A 149 -8.42 9.73 11.66
C ASP A 149 -7.14 8.90 11.95
N LEU A 150 -6.78 7.97 11.05
CA LEU A 150 -5.61 7.08 11.22
C LEU A 150 -4.34 7.65 10.58
N VAL A 151 -4.36 8.90 10.11
CA VAL A 151 -3.22 9.58 9.49
C VAL A 151 -2.47 10.38 10.54
N THR A 152 -1.22 10.00 10.82
CA THR A 152 -0.32 10.73 11.71
C THR A 152 0.62 11.66 10.94
N ASP A 153 1.07 12.72 11.60
CA ASP A 153 2.17 13.54 11.13
C ASP A 153 3.49 12.81 11.34
N LEU A 154 4.25 12.63 10.26
CA LEU A 154 5.57 11.97 10.27
C LEU A 154 6.71 12.96 10.00
N SER A 155 6.45 14.27 10.01
CA SER A 155 7.45 15.30 9.66
C SER A 155 8.70 15.19 10.53
N ASN A 156 8.56 15.14 11.86
CA ASN A 156 9.71 14.96 12.78
C ASN A 156 10.51 13.67 12.50
N PHE A 157 9.81 12.57 12.19
CA PHE A 157 10.46 11.30 11.88
C PHE A 157 11.32 11.41 10.60
N TYR A 158 10.81 12.08 9.57
CA TYR A 158 11.58 12.32 8.34
C TYR A 158 12.68 13.36 8.51
N ASP A 159 12.48 14.39 9.32
CA ASP A 159 13.50 15.39 9.63
C ASP A 159 14.69 14.76 10.37
N GLN A 160 14.42 13.88 11.34
CA GLN A 160 15.45 13.10 12.02
C GLN A 160 16.18 12.16 11.06
N TYR A 161 15.46 11.46 10.17
CA TYR A 161 16.09 10.64 9.14
C TYR A 161 16.98 11.47 8.19
N LYS A 162 16.56 12.68 7.82
CA LYS A 162 17.38 13.59 7.02
C LYS A 162 18.64 14.04 7.77
N SER A 163 18.55 14.22 9.09
CA SER A 163 19.66 14.72 9.92
C SER A 163 20.89 13.80 9.94
N ILE A 164 20.69 12.48 9.75
CA ILE A 164 21.78 11.50 9.70
C ILE A 164 22.47 11.42 8.34
N LYS A 165 22.10 12.30 7.39
CA LYS A 165 22.65 12.38 6.03
C LYS A 165 22.71 11.01 5.32
N PRO A 166 21.56 10.38 5.04
CA PRO A 166 21.49 8.98 4.64
C PRO A 166 21.82 8.78 3.15
N TRP A 167 23.04 9.13 2.75
CA TRP A 167 23.58 8.93 1.40
C TRP A 167 25.09 8.66 1.51
N LEU A 168 25.65 8.02 0.49
CA LEU A 168 27.06 7.63 0.47
C LEU A 168 27.97 8.87 0.52
N GLN A 169 28.87 8.94 1.50
CA GLN A 169 29.81 10.04 1.71
C GLN A 169 31.26 9.58 1.55
N THR A 170 31.83 9.67 0.35
CA THR A 170 33.23 9.26 0.14
C THR A 170 34.23 10.31 0.63
N LYS A 171 35.36 9.87 1.18
CA LYS A 171 36.42 10.74 1.77
C LYS A 171 36.96 11.86 0.87
N VAL A 172 36.84 11.74 -0.45
CA VAL A 172 37.29 12.76 -1.40
C VAL A 172 36.20 12.94 -2.46
N GLU A 173 35.62 14.14 -2.54
CA GLU A 173 34.66 14.48 -3.61
C GLU A 173 35.29 14.24 -4.99
N GLY A 174 34.65 13.40 -5.81
CA GLY A 174 35.15 13.05 -7.14
C GLY A 174 36.30 12.04 -7.17
N SER A 175 36.71 11.43 -6.05
CA SER A 175 37.80 10.43 -6.08
C SER A 175 37.43 9.13 -6.77
N HIS A 176 36.14 8.81 -6.82
CA HIS A 176 35.66 7.66 -7.56
C HIS A 176 35.02 8.12 -8.86
N ASP A 177 35.80 8.00 -9.93
CA ASP A 177 35.32 8.19 -11.27
C ASP A 177 34.40 7.01 -11.65
N LEU A 178 33.09 7.25 -11.67
CA LEU A 178 32.10 6.23 -12.02
C LEU A 178 32.28 5.70 -13.45
N THR A 179 33.04 6.39 -14.31
CA THR A 179 33.41 5.86 -15.63
C THR A 179 34.48 4.76 -15.55
N LYS A 180 35.23 4.69 -14.44
CA LYS A 180 36.26 3.67 -14.18
C LYS A 180 35.71 2.41 -13.49
N GLY A 181 34.46 2.42 -13.04
CA GLY A 181 33.77 1.25 -12.50
C GLY A 181 32.99 1.50 -11.23
N GLU A 182 32.49 0.42 -10.62
CA GLU A 182 31.75 0.43 -9.36
C GLU A 182 32.65 0.59 -8.12
N PHE A 183 32.04 0.95 -6.99
CA PHE A 183 32.72 0.85 -5.69
C PHE A 183 32.90 -0.62 -5.32
N LEU A 184 34.14 -1.05 -5.11
CA LEU A 184 34.42 -2.41 -4.71
C LEU A 184 33.97 -2.64 -3.26
N GLN A 185 33.22 -3.72 -3.04
CA GLN A 185 32.78 -4.15 -1.72
C GLN A 185 32.85 -5.68 -1.63
N SER A 186 33.46 -6.21 -0.57
CA SER A 186 33.51 -7.65 -0.35
C SER A 186 32.13 -8.20 0.01
N LYS A 187 31.88 -9.49 -0.27
CA LYS A 187 30.63 -10.15 0.17
C LYS A 187 30.46 -10.10 1.69
N GLN A 188 31.56 -10.15 2.44
CA GLN A 188 31.54 -10.08 3.90
C GLN A 188 31.12 -8.69 4.39
N ASP A 189 31.63 -7.62 3.76
CA ASP A 189 31.24 -6.25 4.11
C ASP A 189 29.80 -5.95 3.70
N ARG A 190 29.37 -6.36 2.50
CA ARG A 190 27.97 -6.20 2.07
C ARG A 190 27.02 -6.90 3.04
N LYS A 191 27.37 -8.09 3.54
CA LYS A 191 26.54 -8.85 4.48
C LYS A 191 26.32 -8.14 5.81
N LYS A 192 27.22 -7.22 6.22
CA LYS A 192 27.01 -6.40 7.43
C LYS A 192 25.76 -5.51 7.33
N LEU A 193 25.31 -5.19 6.12
CA LEU A 193 24.15 -4.34 5.89
C LEU A 193 22.82 -5.09 6.00
N ASP A 194 22.83 -6.43 5.91
CA ASP A 194 21.63 -7.26 6.01
C ASP A 194 20.99 -7.10 7.39
N GLY A 195 19.66 -6.95 7.39
CA GLY A 195 18.86 -6.61 8.58
C GLY A 195 18.70 -5.11 8.83
N MET A 196 19.39 -4.24 8.08
CA MET A 196 19.25 -2.78 8.20
C MET A 196 18.70 -2.11 6.94
N TYR A 197 19.16 -2.49 5.75
CA TYR A 197 18.73 -1.84 4.50
C TYR A 197 17.28 -2.18 4.13
N GLU A 198 16.73 -3.24 4.70
CA GLU A 198 15.36 -3.71 4.53
C GLU A 198 14.34 -2.83 5.26
N CYS A 199 14.79 -1.83 6.03
CA CYS A 199 13.92 -0.86 6.66
C CYS A 199 13.07 -0.10 5.64
N ILE A 200 11.75 -0.21 5.79
CA ILE A 200 10.77 0.46 4.92
C ILE A 200 10.29 1.82 5.47
N LEU A 201 10.96 2.34 6.51
CA LEU A 201 10.63 3.61 7.16
C LEU A 201 9.15 3.76 7.58
N CYS A 202 8.54 2.68 8.09
CA CYS A 202 7.13 2.66 8.51
C CYS A 202 6.86 3.33 9.88
N ALA A 203 7.91 3.69 10.62
CA ALA A 203 7.87 4.26 11.96
C ALA A 203 7.28 3.38 13.09
N CYS A 204 6.82 2.14 12.82
CA CYS A 204 6.24 1.26 13.85
C CYS A 204 7.14 1.06 15.08
N CYS A 205 8.45 0.89 14.86
CA CYS A 205 9.43 0.70 15.93
C CYS A 205 9.66 1.97 16.77
N SER A 206 9.69 3.14 16.14
CA SER A 206 9.85 4.40 16.86
C SER A 206 8.61 4.69 17.69
N THR A 207 7.42 4.47 17.14
CA THR A 207 6.15 4.73 17.83
C THR A 207 5.73 3.59 18.76
N SER A 208 6.51 2.51 18.87
CA SER A 208 6.38 1.51 19.95
C SER A 208 7.34 1.75 21.10
N CYS A 209 8.31 2.68 20.94
CA CYS A 209 9.35 2.94 21.92
C CYS A 209 8.93 4.04 22.90
N PRO A 210 8.77 3.74 24.21
CA PRO A 210 8.37 4.75 25.19
C PRO A 210 9.36 5.91 25.32
N SER A 211 10.67 5.67 25.17
CA SER A 211 11.66 6.75 25.18
C SER A 211 11.44 7.74 24.03
N TYR A 212 10.98 7.25 22.88
CA TYR A 212 10.62 8.12 21.75
C TYR A 212 9.32 8.88 22.02
N TRP A 213 8.35 8.27 22.71
CA TRP A 213 7.15 8.99 23.14
C TRP A 213 7.50 10.21 23.99
N TRP A 214 8.36 10.03 24.99
CA TRP A 214 8.68 11.12 25.92
C TRP A 214 9.65 12.16 25.39
N SER A 215 10.44 11.85 24.36
CA SER A 215 11.55 12.71 23.95
C SER A 215 11.84 12.63 22.45
N ALA A 216 10.81 12.52 21.60
CA ALA A 216 10.96 12.50 20.14
C ALA A 216 11.65 13.74 19.55
N ASP A 217 11.72 14.85 20.29
CA ASP A 217 12.44 16.07 19.91
C ASP A 217 13.97 15.94 20.03
N LYS A 218 14.46 15.02 20.87
CA LYS A 218 15.89 14.85 21.19
C LYS A 218 16.42 13.46 20.85
N TYR A 219 15.61 12.43 21.12
CA TYR A 219 15.95 11.05 20.86
C TYR A 219 15.55 10.68 19.43
N LEU A 220 16.53 10.25 18.63
CA LEU A 220 16.35 9.90 17.22
C LEU A 220 15.43 8.69 16.98
N GLY A 221 15.30 7.81 17.96
CA GLY A 221 14.47 6.61 17.83
C GLY A 221 15.16 5.46 17.08
N PRO A 222 14.63 4.24 17.22
CA PRO A 222 15.25 3.01 16.71
C PRO A 222 15.43 2.99 15.20
N ALA A 223 14.45 3.46 14.42
CA ALA A 223 14.56 3.45 12.95
C ALA A 223 15.71 4.35 12.46
N VAL A 224 15.80 5.58 12.98
CA VAL A 224 16.84 6.53 12.56
C VAL A 224 18.21 6.07 13.05
N LEU A 225 18.33 5.55 14.27
CA LEU A 225 19.60 5.03 14.80
C LEU A 225 20.09 3.81 14.02
N MET A 226 19.20 2.89 13.65
CA MET A 226 19.55 1.74 12.81
C MET A 226 19.98 2.21 11.40
N GLN A 227 19.29 3.20 10.82
CA GLN A 227 19.70 3.76 9.54
C GLN A 227 21.04 4.49 9.61
N ALA A 228 21.35 5.18 10.71
CA ALA A 228 22.68 5.77 10.91
C ALA A 228 23.76 4.68 10.96
N TYR A 229 23.51 3.61 11.73
CA TYR A 229 24.43 2.47 11.82
C TYR A 229 24.63 1.77 10.47
N ARG A 230 23.59 1.68 9.63
CA ARG A 230 23.69 1.17 8.26
C ARG A 230 24.68 1.95 7.40
N TRP A 231 24.86 3.25 7.61
CA TRP A 231 25.85 4.05 6.90
C TRP A 231 27.23 3.90 7.52
N ILE A 232 27.33 3.91 8.86
CA ILE A 232 28.59 3.69 9.60
C ILE A 232 29.26 2.35 9.23
N GLU A 233 28.46 1.30 9.05
CA GLU A 233 28.96 -0.05 8.71
C GLU A 233 29.20 -0.27 7.21
N ASP A 234 28.78 0.65 6.34
CA ASP A 234 29.00 0.51 4.89
C ASP A 234 30.46 0.83 4.56
N SER A 235 31.23 -0.19 4.19
CA SER A 235 32.67 -0.05 3.88
C SER A 235 33.00 0.94 2.75
N ARG A 236 31.98 1.42 2.03
CA ARG A 236 32.10 2.37 0.92
C ARG A 236 31.96 3.83 1.38
N ASP A 237 31.37 4.06 2.55
CA ASP A 237 31.23 5.36 3.22
C ASP A 237 32.55 5.68 3.94
#